data_AF-A0A916XH81-F1
#
_entry.id   AF-A0A916XH81-F1
#
_cell.length_a   1.000
_cell.length_b   1.000
_cell.length_c   1.000
_cell.angle_alpha   90.00
_cell.angle_beta   90.00
_cell.angle_gamma   90.00
#
_symmetry.space_group_name_H-M   'P 1'
#
loop_
_entity.id
_entity.type
_entity.pdbx_description
1 polymer ?
#
loop_
_entity_poly.entity_id
_entity_poly.type
_entity_poly.pdbx_seq_one_letter_code
_entity_poly.pdbx_strand_id
1 'polypeptide(L)'
;MLRLHPAAMAAFVLVATAARADNYDFVPAPQVDLNRIYRVERVTGEMGACQYGLKEASIGVTLCYPAGEGGGPQPPGDYRLVASKHDREGGVFRVNDKTGEMNICYVFNEKVVCTPPAK
;
A
#
# COMPACT_ATOMS: atom_id res chain seq x y z
N MET A 1 61.98 -16.69 -17.23
CA MET A 1 60.90 -16.01 -17.97
C MET A 1 59.60 -16.74 -17.67
N LEU A 2 58.85 -16.28 -16.66
CA LEU A 2 57.59 -16.88 -16.23
C LEU A 2 56.45 -15.98 -16.71
N ARG A 3 55.62 -16.47 -17.63
CA ARG A 3 54.50 -15.74 -18.22
C ARG A 3 53.31 -15.74 -17.24
N LEU A 4 53.05 -14.61 -16.58
CA LEU A 4 51.80 -14.38 -15.86
C LEU A 4 50.67 -14.20 -16.88
N HIS A 5 49.71 -15.13 -16.90
CA HIS A 5 48.46 -14.97 -17.64
C HIS A 5 47.51 -14.08 -16.83
N PRO A 6 46.74 -13.19 -17.47
CA PRO A 6 45.77 -12.35 -16.78
C PRO A 6 44.59 -13.24 -16.38
N ALA A 7 44.63 -13.77 -15.17
CA ALA A 7 43.45 -14.38 -14.55
C ALA A 7 42.46 -13.24 -14.26
N ALA A 8 41.54 -13.03 -15.19
CA ALA A 8 40.42 -12.11 -15.06
C ALA A 8 39.59 -12.51 -13.84
N MET A 9 39.70 -11.76 -12.75
CA MET A 9 38.76 -11.79 -11.65
C MET A 9 37.43 -11.19 -12.11
N ALA A 10 36.51 -12.04 -12.57
CA ALA A 10 35.12 -11.67 -12.73
C ALA A 10 34.46 -11.62 -11.35
N ALA A 11 34.40 -10.44 -10.75
CA ALA A 11 33.61 -10.20 -9.54
C ALA A 11 32.12 -10.23 -9.90
N PHE A 12 31.45 -11.34 -9.58
CA PHE A 12 30.00 -11.44 -9.63
C PHE A 12 29.40 -10.54 -8.54
N VAL A 13 28.87 -9.38 -8.93
CA VAL A 13 28.03 -8.56 -8.05
C VAL A 13 26.67 -9.25 -7.96
N LEU A 14 26.49 -10.07 -6.92
CA LEU A 14 25.17 -10.54 -6.51
C LEU A 14 24.39 -9.33 -6.00
N VAL A 15 23.59 -8.71 -6.87
CA VAL A 15 22.53 -7.80 -6.45
C VAL A 15 21.46 -8.65 -5.76
N ALA A 16 21.65 -8.89 -4.47
CA ALA A 16 20.61 -9.43 -3.62
C ALA A 16 19.50 -8.38 -3.59
N THR A 17 18.43 -8.59 -4.36
CA THR A 17 17.17 -7.90 -4.13
C THR A 17 16.70 -8.35 -2.75
N ALA A 18 16.99 -7.54 -1.73
CA ALA A 18 16.43 -7.77 -0.41
C ALA A 18 14.91 -7.75 -0.57
N ALA A 19 14.29 -8.92 -0.45
CA ALA A 19 12.85 -9.02 -0.31
C ALA A 19 12.52 -8.21 0.95
N ARG A 20 11.99 -6.99 0.76
CA ARG A 20 11.43 -6.23 1.87
C ARG A 20 10.22 -7.03 2.32
N ALA A 21 10.27 -7.51 3.56
CA ALA A 21 9.07 -7.96 4.25
C ALA A 21 8.23 -6.71 4.48
N ASP A 22 7.40 -6.39 3.50
CA ASP A 22 6.54 -5.22 3.59
C ASP A 22 5.57 -5.40 4.75
N ASN A 23 5.42 -4.34 5.54
CA ASN A 23 4.67 -4.36 6.77
C ASN A 23 3.35 -3.63 6.52
N TYR A 24 2.28 -4.37 6.21
CA TYR A 24 0.98 -3.79 5.87
C TYR A 24 -0.07 -4.04 6.96
N ASP A 25 -0.96 -3.08 7.15
CA ASP A 25 -2.25 -3.27 7.83
C ASP A 25 -3.39 -3.26 6.80
N PHE A 26 -4.47 -4.00 7.07
CA PHE A 26 -5.59 -4.19 6.14
C PHE A 26 -6.94 -4.03 6.84
N VAL A 27 -7.83 -3.24 6.25
CA VAL A 27 -9.19 -3.02 6.78
C VAL A 27 -10.19 -2.93 5.63
N PRO A 28 -11.36 -3.60 5.72
CA PRO A 28 -12.44 -3.42 4.75
C PRO A 28 -13.07 -2.03 4.86
N ALA A 29 -13.60 -1.53 3.75
CA ALA A 29 -14.48 -0.37 3.80
C ALA A 29 -15.70 -0.68 4.70
N PRO A 30 -16.16 0.26 5.55
CA PRO A 30 -17.36 0.09 6.36
C PRO A 30 -18.64 -0.10 5.54
N GLN A 31 -18.68 0.48 4.33
CA GLN A 31 -19.89 0.50 3.51
C GLN A 31 -20.41 -0.91 3.21
N VAL A 32 -21.71 -1.13 3.49
CA VAL A 32 -22.40 -2.36 3.12
C VAL A 32 -22.48 -2.46 1.59
N ASP A 33 -22.26 -3.67 1.07
CA ASP A 33 -22.23 -3.99 -0.37
C ASP A 33 -21.07 -3.36 -1.17
N LEU A 34 -20.07 -2.80 -0.49
CA LEU A 34 -18.81 -2.38 -1.12
C LEU A 34 -17.71 -3.42 -0.90
N ASN A 35 -17.25 -4.07 -1.97
CA ASN A 35 -16.24 -5.14 -1.92
C ASN A 35 -14.79 -4.64 -1.91
N ARG A 36 -14.50 -3.62 -1.09
CA ARG A 36 -13.21 -2.92 -1.09
C ARG A 36 -12.43 -3.16 0.19
N ILE A 37 -11.15 -3.53 0.03
CA ILE A 37 -10.17 -3.64 1.10
C ILE A 37 -9.11 -2.55 0.91
N TYR A 38 -8.83 -1.81 1.98
CA TYR A 38 -7.73 -0.85 2.04
C TYR A 38 -6.50 -1.50 2.68
N ARG A 39 -5.33 -1.01 2.30
CA ARG A 39 -4.06 -1.33 2.94
C ARG A 39 -3.27 -0.06 3.25
N VAL A 40 -2.44 -0.10 4.27
CA VAL A 40 -1.43 0.92 4.55
C VAL A 40 -0.08 0.26 4.81
N GLU A 41 1.00 0.79 4.23
CA GLU A 41 2.35 0.43 4.65
C GLU A 41 2.63 1.10 6.01
N ARG A 42 2.92 0.30 7.02
CA ARG A 42 2.88 0.72 8.42
C ARG A 42 3.99 1.71 8.80
N VAL A 43 5.06 1.80 8.02
CA VAL A 43 6.17 2.72 8.27
C VAL A 43 5.99 4.01 7.47
N THR A 44 5.71 3.93 6.18
CA THR A 44 5.61 5.07 5.26
C THR A 44 4.23 5.71 5.27
N GLY A 45 3.19 4.98 5.69
CA GLY A 45 1.81 5.44 5.63
C GLY A 45 1.23 5.44 4.22
N GLU A 46 1.93 4.85 3.24
CA GLU A 46 1.44 4.77 1.86
C GLU A 46 0.19 3.89 1.78
N MET A 47 -0.88 4.44 1.20
CA MET A 47 -2.17 3.80 1.10
C MET A 47 -2.35 3.06 -0.23
N GLY A 48 -3.08 1.96 -0.18
CA GLY A 48 -3.61 1.28 -1.35
C GLY A 48 -5.03 0.77 -1.11
N ALA A 49 -5.68 0.35 -2.19
CA ALA A 49 -6.96 -0.34 -2.10
C ALA A 49 -7.04 -1.39 -3.21
N CYS A 50 -7.75 -2.48 -2.91
CA CYS A 50 -8.10 -3.50 -3.89
C CYS A 50 -9.58 -3.85 -3.78
N GLN A 51 -10.15 -4.34 -4.86
CA GLN A 51 -11.52 -4.83 -4.91
C GLN A 51 -11.65 -6.02 -5.87
N TYR A 52 -12.71 -6.80 -5.69
CA TYR A 52 -13.06 -7.85 -6.64
C TYR A 52 -13.78 -7.27 -7.86
N GLY A 53 -13.40 -7.71 -9.05
CA GLY A 53 -14.07 -7.41 -10.31
C GLY A 53 -14.45 -8.69 -11.05
N LEU A 54 -15.65 -8.74 -11.61
CA LEU A 54 -16.07 -9.82 -12.50
C LEU A 54 -15.67 -9.48 -13.95
N LYS A 55 -15.10 -10.46 -14.65
CA LYS A 55 -15.02 -10.45 -16.11
C LYS A 55 -15.95 -11.55 -16.62
N GLU A 56 -16.65 -11.30 -17.72
CA GLU A 56 -17.57 -12.28 -18.32
C GLU A 56 -16.87 -13.62 -18.57
N ALA A 57 -17.56 -14.71 -18.28
CA ALA A 57 -17.05 -16.07 -18.39
C ALA A 57 -15.73 -16.34 -17.64
N SER A 58 -15.48 -15.67 -16.50
CA SER A 58 -14.30 -15.90 -15.64
C SER A 58 -14.65 -16.07 -14.17
N ILE A 59 -13.68 -16.51 -13.36
CA ILE A 59 -13.77 -16.53 -11.89
C ILE A 59 -13.62 -15.13 -11.24
N GLY A 60 -13.43 -14.09 -12.05
CA GLY A 60 -13.15 -12.72 -11.64
C GLY A 60 -11.65 -12.43 -11.43
N VAL A 61 -11.35 -11.24 -10.94
CA VAL A 61 -10.00 -10.71 -10.74
C VAL A 61 -9.94 -9.80 -9.50
N THR A 62 -8.81 -9.80 -8.81
CA THR A 62 -8.50 -8.78 -7.80
C THR A 62 -7.89 -7.56 -8.49
N LEU A 63 -8.62 -6.46 -8.48
CA LEU A 63 -8.18 -5.17 -9.04
C LEU A 63 -7.63 -4.31 -7.92
N CYS A 64 -6.34 -4.00 -7.98
CA CYS A 64 -5.72 -3.05 -7.06
C CYS A 64 -5.50 -1.71 -7.76
N TYR A 65 -5.87 -0.63 -7.09
CA TYR A 65 -5.66 0.72 -7.60
C TYR A 65 -4.16 1.05 -7.64
N PRO A 66 -3.68 1.74 -8.68
CA PRO A 66 -2.26 2.08 -8.80
C PRO A 66 -1.81 3.01 -7.66
N ALA A 67 -0.54 2.87 -7.27
CA ALA A 67 0.10 3.78 -6.34
C ALA A 67 0.40 5.14 -7.00
N GLY A 68 0.61 6.16 -6.17
CA GLY A 68 1.31 7.38 -6.59
C GLY A 68 0.47 8.62 -6.90
N GLU A 69 -0.86 8.58 -6.84
CA GLU A 69 -1.71 9.75 -7.19
C GLU A 69 -2.82 10.04 -6.17
N GLY A 70 -2.49 9.84 -4.90
CA GLY A 70 -3.32 10.15 -3.74
C GLY A 70 -3.14 9.09 -2.65
N GLY A 71 -3.20 9.49 -1.38
CA GLY A 71 -2.89 8.61 -0.25
C GLY A 71 -1.44 8.12 -0.18
N GLY A 72 -0.52 8.78 -0.90
CA GLY A 72 0.90 8.48 -0.90
C GLY A 72 1.59 8.57 0.48
N PRO A 73 2.92 8.34 0.51
CA PRO A 73 3.67 8.27 1.74
C PRO A 73 3.56 9.56 2.55
N GLN A 74 3.71 9.40 3.86
CA GLN A 74 3.75 10.43 4.88
C GLN A 74 5.11 10.38 5.59
N PRO A 75 5.41 11.33 6.49
CA PRO A 75 6.55 11.18 7.38
C PRO A 75 6.53 9.80 8.06
N PRO A 76 7.68 9.12 8.20
CA PRO A 76 7.73 7.79 8.79
C PRO A 76 7.05 7.73 10.17
N GLY A 77 6.21 6.71 10.39
CA GLY A 77 5.27 6.66 11.53
C GLY A 77 5.09 5.25 12.11
N ASP A 78 3.96 5.04 12.77
CA ASP A 78 3.36 3.72 13.02
C ASP A 78 1.90 3.81 12.57
N TYR A 79 1.66 3.41 11.34
CA TYR A 79 0.38 3.58 10.69
C TYR A 79 -0.50 2.35 10.84
N ARG A 80 -1.78 2.58 11.09
CA ARG A 80 -2.83 1.57 11.01
C ARG A 80 -4.09 2.12 10.36
N LEU A 81 -4.99 1.22 10.00
CA LEU A 81 -6.29 1.56 9.45
C LEU A 81 -7.40 1.41 10.49
N VAL A 82 -8.40 2.28 10.39
CA VAL A 82 -9.60 2.23 11.21
C VAL A 82 -10.82 2.43 10.33
N ALA A 83 -11.72 1.44 10.36
CA ALA A 83 -13.06 1.56 9.82
C ALA A 83 -13.93 2.36 10.81
N SER A 84 -14.66 3.35 10.30
CA SER A 84 -15.75 3.95 11.09
C SER A 84 -16.90 2.94 11.22
N LYS A 85 -17.83 3.18 12.14
CA LYS A 85 -19.07 2.39 12.26
C LYS A 85 -20.20 2.95 11.38
N HIS A 86 -19.87 3.65 10.29
CA HIS A 86 -20.87 4.21 9.39
C HIS A 86 -21.03 3.32 8.14
N ASP A 87 -22.19 2.69 8.01
CA ASP A 87 -22.58 1.73 6.98
C ASP A 87 -22.60 2.25 5.53
N ARG A 88 -22.41 3.56 5.32
CA ARG A 88 -22.29 4.19 4.01
C ARG A 88 -20.93 4.82 3.76
N GLU A 89 -19.98 4.62 4.67
CA GLU A 89 -18.62 5.13 4.52
C GLU A 89 -17.81 4.27 3.56
N GLY A 90 -17.45 4.83 2.41
CA GLY A 90 -16.67 4.14 1.38
C GLY A 90 -15.17 4.15 1.65
N GLY A 91 -14.71 4.94 2.63
CA GLY A 91 -13.30 5.09 3.00
C GLY A 91 -12.93 4.48 4.36
N VAL A 92 -11.66 4.61 4.72
CA VAL A 92 -11.11 4.23 6.03
C VAL A 92 -10.21 5.34 6.56
N PHE A 93 -10.07 5.43 7.88
CA PHE A 93 -9.12 6.35 8.49
C PHE A 93 -7.73 5.72 8.50
N ARG A 94 -6.75 6.45 7.97
CA ARG A 94 -5.33 6.22 8.23
C ARG A 94 -4.97 6.95 9.52
N VAL A 95 -4.39 6.23 10.47
CA VAL A 95 -4.03 6.75 11.79
C VAL A 95 -2.54 6.56 12.00
N ASN A 96 -1.83 7.62 12.38
CA ASN A 96 -0.47 7.53 12.88
C ASN A 96 -0.50 7.42 14.40
N ASP A 97 -0.30 6.23 14.95
CA ASP A 97 -0.38 5.98 16.39
C ASP A 97 0.72 6.72 17.18
N LYS A 98 1.81 7.16 16.53
CA LYS A 98 2.86 7.96 17.18
C LYS A 98 2.44 9.42 17.39
N THR A 99 1.68 10.00 16.46
CA THR A 99 1.37 11.43 16.46
C THR A 99 -0.08 11.75 16.81
N GLY A 100 -0.97 10.76 16.70
CA GLY A 100 -2.41 10.90 16.80
C GLY A 100 -3.06 11.51 15.55
N GLU A 101 -2.28 11.76 14.48
CA GLU A 101 -2.84 12.32 13.25
C GLU A 101 -3.70 11.30 12.52
N MET A 102 -4.83 11.78 12.02
CA MET A 102 -5.80 11.00 11.29
C MET A 102 -6.17 11.71 10.00
N ASN A 103 -6.39 10.93 8.94
CA ASN A 103 -7.10 11.39 7.76
C ASN A 103 -7.92 10.25 7.15
N ILE A 104 -9.03 10.59 6.53
CA ILE A 104 -9.84 9.60 5.82
C ILE A 104 -9.30 9.42 4.41
N CYS A 105 -9.19 8.17 4.00
CA CYS A 105 -8.71 7.76 2.69
C CYS A 105 -9.78 6.94 1.97
N TYR A 106 -10.05 7.27 0.71
CA TYR A 106 -11.10 6.63 -0.09
C TYR A 106 -10.69 6.56 -1.56
N VAL A 107 -11.45 5.83 -2.39
CA VAL A 107 -11.21 5.83 -3.84
C VAL A 107 -12.02 6.95 -4.48
N PHE A 108 -11.34 7.80 -5.24
CA PHE A 108 -11.93 8.87 -6.03
C PHE A 108 -11.28 8.89 -7.42
N ASN A 109 -12.08 8.88 -8.49
CA ASN A 109 -11.59 8.86 -9.88
C ASN A 109 -10.46 7.84 -10.10
N GLU A 110 -10.71 6.58 -9.73
CA GLU A 110 -9.79 5.44 -9.91
C GLU A 110 -8.45 5.56 -9.17
N LYS A 111 -8.40 6.41 -8.15
CA LYS A 111 -7.21 6.61 -7.30
C LYS A 111 -7.59 6.53 -5.85
N VAL A 112 -6.71 5.97 -5.02
CA VAL A 112 -6.82 6.18 -3.58
C VAL A 112 -6.45 7.63 -3.32
N VAL A 113 -7.22 8.36 -2.53
CA VAL A 113 -6.95 9.73 -2.10
C VAL A 113 -7.15 9.82 -0.61
N CYS A 114 -6.54 10.80 0.05
CA CYS A 114 -6.80 11.08 1.47
C CYS A 114 -7.02 12.57 1.68
N THR A 115 -7.82 12.91 2.69
CA THR A 115 -7.95 14.29 3.16
C THR A 115 -6.64 14.79 3.79
N PRO A 116 -6.48 16.10 4.01
CA PRO A 116 -5.44 16.61 4.88
C PRO A 116 -5.50 15.96 6.28
N PRO A 117 -4.35 15.71 6.93
CA PRO A 117 -4.28 15.17 8.29
C PRO A 117 -4.81 16.18 9.33
N ALA A 118 -5.48 15.65 10.36
CA ALA A 118 -6.01 16.39 11.50
C ALA A 118 -5.87 15.58 12.81
N LYS A 119 -6.08 16.23 13.97
CA LYS A 119 -6.07 15.63 15.31
C LYS A 119 -7.35 16.00 16.06
#